data_AF-A0A183SL37-F1
#
_entry.id   AF-A0A183SL37-F1
#
_cell.length_a   1.000
_cell.length_b   1.000
_cell.length_c   1.000
_cell.angle_alpha   90.00
_cell.angle_beta   90.00
_cell.angle_gamma   90.00
#
_symmetry.space_group_name_H-M   'P 1'
#
loop_
_entity.id
_entity.type
_entity.pdbx_description
1 polymer ?
#
loop_
_entity_poly.entity_id
_entity_poly.type
_entity_poly.pdbx_seq_one_letter_code
_entity_poly.pdbx_strand_id
1 'polypeptide(L)'
;LRAAISRVKDPVPKEQQTNVIYRIPCANFTCAYVGPTGRRLETRINEHKLAIRRRDPLSLVFAHAVDCAHRFKWEGTEVVAMASTNQAHEFLEAWHSSTNSINRHVDLEAHYKGLRARSTDLHPP
;
A
#
# COMPACT_ATOMS: atom_id res chain seq x y z
N LEU A 1 15.44 35.92 1.90
CA LEU A 1 14.02 36.19 1.58
C LEU A 1 13.77 35.90 0.09
N ARG A 2 13.45 34.65 -0.29
CA ARG A 2 12.83 34.27 -1.60
C ARG A 2 12.51 32.76 -1.74
N ALA A 3 12.15 32.08 -0.65
CA ALA A 3 11.64 30.70 -0.71
C ALA A 3 10.11 30.63 -0.52
N ALA A 4 9.41 31.75 -0.60
CA ALA A 4 7.96 31.81 -0.56
C ALA A 4 7.40 32.06 -1.97
N ILE A 5 7.61 31.09 -2.87
CA ILE A 5 6.93 31.08 -4.17
C ILE A 5 6.01 29.87 -4.18
N SER A 6 4.81 30.11 -3.68
CA SER A 6 3.55 29.38 -3.82
C SER A 6 3.63 27.88 -4.18
N ARG A 7 3.55 27.00 -3.18
CA ARG A 7 2.79 25.75 -3.36
C ARG A 7 1.31 26.05 -3.10
N VAL A 8 0.70 26.83 -3.99
CA VAL A 8 -0.75 27.08 -4.01
C VAL A 8 -1.37 26.12 -5.01
N LYS A 9 -1.18 24.83 -4.76
CA LYS A 9 -2.03 23.80 -5.37
C LYS A 9 -2.60 23.02 -4.20
N ASP A 10 -3.91 22.91 -4.19
CA ASP A 10 -4.59 22.09 -3.21
C ASP A 10 -3.98 20.68 -3.22
N PRO A 11 -3.77 20.06 -2.05
CA PRO A 11 -3.32 18.68 -1.98
C PRO A 11 -4.25 17.80 -2.82
N VAL A 12 -3.67 16.99 -3.71
CA VAL A 12 -4.44 16.04 -4.50
C VAL A 12 -5.08 15.02 -3.54
N PRO A 13 -6.42 14.83 -3.59
CA PRO A 13 -7.09 13.82 -2.77
C PRO A 13 -6.43 12.45 -2.93
N LYS A 14 -6.30 11.72 -1.82
CA LYS A 14 -5.60 10.42 -1.75
C LYS A 14 -6.07 9.45 -2.84
N GLU A 15 -7.37 9.43 -3.11
CA GLU A 15 -8.05 8.60 -4.09
C GLU A 15 -7.58 8.88 -5.54
N GLN A 16 -7.20 10.13 -5.81
CA GLN A 16 -6.76 10.60 -7.12
C GLN A 16 -5.25 10.53 -7.31
N GLN A 17 -4.48 10.20 -6.26
CA GLN A 17 -3.03 10.06 -6.36
C GLN A 17 -2.65 8.85 -7.21
N THR A 18 -1.58 9.00 -7.98
CA THR A 18 -0.99 7.97 -8.85
C THR A 18 0.44 7.69 -8.39
N ASN A 19 1.05 6.58 -8.82
CA ASN A 19 2.44 6.26 -8.52
C ASN A 19 2.69 6.13 -7.00
N VAL A 20 1.74 5.50 -6.31
CA VAL A 20 1.71 5.37 -4.85
C VAL A 20 1.90 3.93 -4.40
N ILE A 21 2.47 3.76 -3.21
CA ILE A 21 2.40 2.54 -2.43
C ILE A 21 1.28 2.75 -1.43
N TYR A 22 0.30 1.85 -1.43
CA TYR A 22 -0.85 1.94 -0.54
C TYR A 22 -0.96 0.71 0.34
N ARG A 23 -1.61 0.89 1.49
CA ARG A 23 -1.88 -0.14 2.49
C ARG A 23 -3.38 -0.25 2.72
N ILE A 24 -3.93 -1.46 2.59
CA ILE A 24 -5.33 -1.78 2.89
C ILE A 24 -5.36 -2.72 4.10
N PRO A 25 -5.84 -2.26 5.26
CA PRO A 25 -5.91 -3.10 6.45
C PRO A 25 -6.98 -4.19 6.30
N CYS A 26 -6.67 -5.38 6.80
CA CYS A 26 -7.67 -6.42 7.04
C CYS A 26 -8.56 -6.00 8.22
N ALA A 27 -9.87 -6.28 8.14
CA ALA A 27 -10.76 -5.90 9.22
C ALA A 27 -10.70 -6.86 10.41
N ASN A 28 -10.44 -8.13 10.13
CA ASN A 28 -10.54 -9.23 11.10
C ASN A 28 -9.20 -9.59 11.74
N PHE A 29 -8.08 -9.20 11.12
CA PHE A 29 -6.74 -9.59 11.52
C PHE A 29 -5.78 -8.39 11.48
N THR A 30 -4.63 -8.51 12.14
CA THR A 30 -3.57 -7.49 12.16
C THR A 30 -2.76 -7.42 10.84
N CYS A 31 -3.16 -8.17 9.82
CA CYS A 31 -2.52 -8.17 8.50
C CYS A 31 -3.03 -7.02 7.61
N ALA A 32 -2.26 -6.71 6.58
CA ALA A 32 -2.64 -5.72 5.58
C ALA A 32 -2.10 -6.09 4.20
N TYR A 33 -2.82 -5.68 3.16
CA TYR A 33 -2.33 -5.72 1.78
C TYR A 33 -1.53 -4.44 1.54
N VAL A 34 -0.31 -4.54 1.03
CA VAL A 34 0.57 -3.41 0.72
C VAL A 34 1.02 -3.55 -0.71
N GLY A 35 0.60 -2.69 -1.62
CA GLY A 35 0.98 -2.83 -3.02
C GLY A 35 1.20 -1.49 -3.71
N PRO A 36 1.96 -1.47 -4.80
CA PRO A 36 2.11 -0.30 -5.63
C PRO A 36 0.94 -0.14 -6.62
N THR A 37 0.71 1.09 -7.08
CA THR A 37 -0.10 1.38 -8.26
C THR A 37 0.46 2.58 -9.01
N GLY A 38 0.68 2.42 -10.32
CA GLY A 38 0.95 3.54 -11.23
C GLY A 38 -0.31 4.33 -11.62
N ARG A 39 -1.49 3.78 -11.35
CA ARG A 39 -2.81 4.39 -11.65
C ARG A 39 -3.37 5.11 -10.44
N ARG A 40 -4.49 5.81 -10.61
CA ARG A 40 -5.23 6.42 -9.50
C ARG A 40 -5.56 5.35 -8.46
N LEU A 41 -5.35 5.67 -7.19
CA LEU A 41 -5.60 4.75 -6.09
C LEU A 41 -7.02 4.20 -6.11
N GLU A 42 -8.02 5.07 -6.36
CA GLU A 42 -9.42 4.68 -6.46
C GLU A 42 -9.66 3.60 -7.52
N THR A 43 -9.04 3.75 -8.70
CA THR A 43 -9.14 2.74 -9.77
C THR A 43 -8.63 1.39 -9.30
N ARG A 44 -7.48 1.36 -8.61
CA ARG A 44 -6.91 0.12 -8.08
C ARG A 44 -7.77 -0.51 -6.99
N ILE A 45 -8.34 0.29 -6.09
CA ILE A 45 -9.28 -0.18 -5.06
C ILE A 45 -10.53 -0.80 -5.72
N ASN A 46 -11.08 -0.15 -6.74
CA ASN A 46 -12.27 -0.65 -7.44
C ASN A 46 -12.00 -1.97 -8.18
N GLU A 47 -10.82 -2.14 -8.74
CA GLU A 47 -10.39 -3.42 -9.33
C GLU A 47 -10.27 -4.53 -8.31
N HIS A 48 -9.70 -4.25 -7.14
CA HIS A 48 -9.62 -5.21 -6.05
C HIS A 48 -11.01 -5.64 -5.58
N LYS A 49 -11.93 -4.69 -5.41
CA LYS A 49 -13.35 -4.95 -5.11
C LYS A 49 -14.00 -5.80 -6.22
N LEU A 50 -13.71 -5.49 -7.48
CA LEU A 50 -14.24 -6.21 -8.63
C LEU A 50 -13.68 -7.64 -8.70
N ALA A 51 -12.40 -7.85 -8.41
CA ALA A 51 -11.76 -9.17 -8.36
C ALA A 51 -12.43 -10.05 -7.30
N ILE A 52 -12.74 -9.50 -6.12
CA ILE A 52 -13.52 -10.22 -5.09
C ILE A 52 -14.91 -10.58 -5.62
N ARG A 53 -15.64 -9.61 -6.21
CA ARG A 53 -16.99 -9.83 -6.76
C ARG A 53 -17.00 -10.91 -7.85
N ARG A 54 -15.99 -10.92 -8.71
CA ARG A 54 -15.83 -11.88 -9.81
C ARG A 54 -15.25 -13.22 -9.37
N ARG A 55 -14.80 -13.31 -8.12
CA ARG A 55 -14.11 -14.49 -7.58
C ARG A 55 -12.87 -14.85 -8.42
N ASP A 56 -12.09 -13.85 -8.78
CA ASP A 56 -10.89 -14.01 -9.61
C ASP A 56 -9.79 -14.74 -8.83
N PRO A 57 -9.48 -16.01 -9.16
CA PRO A 57 -8.53 -16.82 -8.41
C PRO A 57 -7.08 -16.31 -8.52
N LEU A 58 -6.78 -15.42 -9.47
CA LEU A 58 -5.43 -14.85 -9.62
C LEU A 58 -5.20 -13.63 -8.72
N SER A 59 -6.25 -13.08 -8.11
CA SER A 59 -6.14 -11.94 -7.22
C SER A 59 -5.79 -12.40 -5.80
N LEU A 60 -4.61 -11.99 -5.31
CA LEU A 60 -4.23 -12.21 -3.91
C LEU A 60 -5.23 -11.59 -2.92
N VAL A 61 -5.83 -10.46 -3.31
CA VAL A 61 -6.88 -9.81 -2.52
C VAL A 61 -8.12 -10.69 -2.44
N PHE A 62 -8.51 -11.35 -3.55
CA PHE A 62 -9.61 -12.32 -3.53
C PHE A 62 -9.25 -13.57 -2.71
N ALA A 63 -8.08 -14.17 -2.95
CA ALA A 63 -7.63 -15.35 -2.22
C ALA A 63 -7.68 -15.10 -0.70
N HIS A 64 -7.09 -13.98 -0.25
CA HIS A 64 -7.17 -13.58 1.15
C HIS A 64 -8.59 -13.29 1.64
N ALA A 65 -9.42 -12.66 0.80
CA ALA A 65 -10.81 -12.41 1.14
C ALA A 65 -11.57 -13.72 1.42
N VAL A 66 -11.29 -14.81 0.69
CA VAL A 66 -11.90 -16.13 0.96
C VAL A 66 -11.46 -16.64 2.33
N ASP A 67 -10.16 -16.61 2.62
CA ASP A 67 -9.59 -17.10 3.88
C ASP A 67 -10.08 -16.30 5.10
N CYS A 68 -10.30 -15.00 4.93
CA CYS A 68 -10.62 -14.06 6.01
C CYS A 68 -12.09 -13.60 6.03
N ALA A 69 -12.99 -14.31 5.34
CA ALA A 69 -14.42 -14.00 5.28
C ALA A 69 -14.73 -12.56 4.81
N HIS A 70 -14.20 -12.19 3.65
CA HIS A 70 -14.46 -11.03 2.80
C HIS A 70 -14.27 -9.62 3.41
N ARG A 71 -13.51 -9.43 4.49
CA ARG A 71 -13.44 -8.12 5.16
C ARG A 71 -12.10 -7.39 5.02
N PHE A 72 -11.99 -6.58 3.97
CA PHE A 72 -11.03 -5.47 3.91
C PHE A 72 -11.67 -4.17 4.39
N LYS A 73 -10.92 -3.32 5.11
CA LYS A 73 -11.33 -1.96 5.48
C LYS A 73 -10.91 -0.98 4.38
N TRP A 74 -11.70 -0.87 3.32
CA TRP A 74 -11.38 -0.04 2.15
C TRP A 74 -11.21 1.44 2.49
N GLU A 75 -12.03 1.94 3.40
CA GLU A 75 -12.03 3.34 3.86
C GLU A 75 -10.76 3.64 4.68
N GLY A 76 -10.20 2.62 5.32
CA GLY A 76 -8.91 2.67 6.02
C GLY A 76 -7.69 2.53 5.09
N THR A 77 -7.86 2.64 3.77
CA THR A 77 -6.72 2.60 2.85
C THR A 77 -5.82 3.82 3.05
N GLU A 78 -4.52 3.60 3.18
CA GLU A 78 -3.52 4.65 3.39
C GLU A 78 -2.55 4.71 2.21
N VAL A 79 -2.07 5.90 1.85
CA VAL A 79 -0.89 6.06 1.00
C VAL A 79 0.31 6.15 1.92
N VAL A 80 1.22 5.17 1.84
CA VAL A 80 2.38 5.07 2.74
C VAL A 80 3.66 5.61 2.11
N ALA A 81 3.72 5.64 0.77
CA ALA A 81 4.83 6.26 0.04
C ALA A 81 4.42 6.58 -1.41
N MET A 82 5.28 7.33 -2.11
CA MET A 82 5.18 7.59 -3.55
C MET A 82 6.48 7.15 -4.24
N ALA A 83 6.37 6.62 -5.45
CA ALA A 83 7.53 6.28 -6.28
C ALA A 83 7.17 6.30 -7.75
N SER A 84 8.09 6.75 -8.60
CA SER A 84 7.88 6.91 -10.05
C SER A 84 8.52 5.83 -10.91
N THR A 85 9.27 4.90 -10.31
CA THR A 85 9.96 3.80 -11.02
C THR A 85 9.54 2.44 -10.45
N ASN A 86 9.57 1.41 -11.29
CA ASN A 86 9.24 0.04 -10.86
C ASN A 86 10.18 -0.45 -9.75
N GLN A 87 11.48 -0.15 -9.86
CA GLN A 87 12.46 -0.53 -8.84
C GLN A 87 12.15 0.13 -7.48
N ALA A 88 11.72 1.40 -7.49
CA ALA A 88 11.30 2.08 -6.27
C ALA A 88 9.96 1.55 -5.74
N HIS A 89 9.04 1.12 -6.62
CA HIS A 89 7.82 0.41 -6.21
C HIS A 89 8.13 -0.88 -5.47
N GLU A 90 8.98 -1.73 -6.03
CA GLU A 90 9.38 -3.01 -5.42
C GLU A 90 10.08 -2.79 -4.07
N PHE A 91 11.03 -1.86 -4.01
CA PHE A 91 11.74 -1.54 -2.77
C PHE A 91 10.78 -1.00 -1.69
N LEU A 92 9.90 -0.06 -2.04
CA LEU A 92 8.97 0.52 -1.07
C LEU A 92 7.84 -0.44 -0.69
N GLU A 93 7.40 -1.31 -1.60
CA GLU A 93 6.49 -2.41 -1.26
C GLU A 93 7.13 -3.32 -0.20
N ALA A 94 8.39 -3.74 -0.39
CA ALA A 94 9.13 -4.54 0.59
C ALA A 94 9.37 -3.77 1.91
N TRP A 95 9.71 -2.47 1.81
CA TRP A 95 9.93 -1.60 2.97
C TRP A 95 8.68 -1.39 3.81
N HIS A 96 7.50 -1.35 3.21
CA HIS A 96 6.23 -1.17 3.93
C HIS A 96 5.51 -2.50 4.24
N SER A 97 5.92 -3.62 3.64
CA SER A 97 5.34 -4.95 3.92
C SER A 97 5.93 -5.58 5.18
N SER A 98 5.11 -6.10 6.08
CA SER A 98 5.54 -6.81 7.29
C SER A 98 5.51 -8.32 7.09
N THR A 99 5.94 -9.10 8.10
CA THR A 99 5.78 -10.55 8.14
C THR A 99 4.31 -10.99 8.04
N ASN A 100 3.38 -10.12 8.43
CA ASN A 100 1.95 -10.37 8.36
C ASN A 100 1.30 -9.71 7.13
N SER A 101 2.06 -9.27 6.13
CA SER A 101 1.48 -8.69 4.92
C SER A 101 0.90 -9.76 3.99
N ILE A 102 -0.21 -9.42 3.32
CA ILE A 102 -0.95 -10.33 2.43
C ILE A 102 -0.24 -10.53 1.08
N ASN A 103 0.59 -9.56 0.66
CA ASN A 103 1.30 -9.59 -0.61
C ASN A 103 2.30 -10.73 -0.67
N ARG A 104 2.65 -11.12 -1.91
CA ARG A 104 3.76 -12.04 -2.16
C ARG A 104 5.01 -11.46 -1.50
N HIS A 105 5.62 -12.22 -0.60
CA HIS A 105 6.76 -11.75 0.18
C HIS A 105 7.90 -11.32 -0.75
N VAL A 106 8.12 -10.01 -0.88
CA VAL A 106 9.35 -9.44 -1.43
C VAL A 106 10.24 -9.19 -0.23
N ASP A 107 11.23 -10.07 -0.04
CA ASP A 107 12.17 -9.95 1.07
C ASP A 107 12.99 -8.67 0.88
N LEU A 108 12.94 -7.80 1.90
CA LEU A 108 13.86 -6.67 1.97
C LEU A 108 15.25 -7.23 2.26
N GLU A 109 16.25 -6.86 1.47
CA GLU A 109 17.65 -7.28 1.68
C GLU A 109 18.10 -7.07 3.14
N ALA A 110 18.89 -8.02 3.67
CA ALA A 110 19.19 -8.10 5.10
C ALA A 110 19.79 -6.81 5.69
N HIS A 111 20.59 -6.09 4.91
CA HIS A 111 21.23 -4.85 5.33
C HIS A 111 20.24 -3.67 5.52
N TYR A 112 19.08 -3.69 4.86
CA TYR A 112 18.02 -2.70 5.07
C TYR A 112 17.07 -3.06 6.23
N LYS A 113 17.04 -4.32 6.71
CA LYS A 113 16.17 -4.73 7.82
C LYS A 113 16.48 -3.95 9.11
N GLY A 114 17.76 -3.72 9.41
CA GLY A 114 18.17 -2.94 10.59
C GLY A 114 17.83 -1.44 10.48
N LEU A 115 17.92 -0.86 9.28
CA LEU A 115 17.52 0.53 9.03
C LEU A 115 16.01 0.71 9.21
N ARG A 116 15.23 -0.27 8.74
CA ARG A 116 13.78 -0.25 8.84
C ARG A 116 13.31 -0.28 10.29
N ALA A 117 13.87 -1.15 11.13
CA ALA A 117 13.51 -1.25 12.55
C ALA A 117 13.70 0.10 13.27
N ARG A 118 14.83 0.79 13.02
CA ARG A 118 15.08 2.11 13.60
C ARG A 118 14.11 3.19 13.11
N SER A 119 13.65 3.09 11.86
CA SER A 119 12.68 4.05 11.30
C SER A 119 11.29 3.89 11.91
N THR A 120 10.87 2.67 12.23
CA THR A 120 9.55 2.41 12.84
C THR A 120 9.50 2.87 14.30
N ASP A 121 10.62 2.78 15.03
CA ASP A 121 10.70 3.25 16.42
C ASP A 121 10.57 4.79 16.53
N LEU A 122 10.95 5.52 15.48
CA LEU A 122 10.87 6.98 15.44
C LEU A 122 9.46 7.49 15.10
N HIS A 123 8.61 6.67 14.48
CA HIS A 123 7.23 7.01 14.10
C HIS A 123 6.34 5.77 14.31
N PRO A 124 5.92 5.49 15.56
CA PRO A 124 4.98 4.40 15.82
C PRO A 124 3.61 4.68 15.16
N PRO A 125 2.85 3.62 14.84
CA PRO A 125 1.53 3.72 14.19
C PRO A 125 0.47 4.40 15.07
#